data_AF-A0A8S9XR43-F1
#
_entry.id   AF-A0A8S9XR43-F1
#
_cell.length_a   1.000
_cell.length_b   1.000
_cell.length_c   1.000
_cell.angle_alpha   90.00
_cell.angle_beta   90.00
_cell.angle_gamma   90.00
#
_symmetry.space_group_name_H-M   'P 1'
#
loop_
_entity.id
_entity.type
_entity.pdbx_description
1 polymer ?
#
loop_
_entity_poly.entity_id
_entity_poly.type
_entity_poly.pdbx_seq_one_letter_code
_entity_poly.pdbx_strand_id
1 'polypeptide(L)'
;MNKNGLIVNDCGAEETQQTQFKKSAQREDDVPGLLLSERLGGCLNNPYIVVPMSPRAVNQYKAKVEDPIIAYLNASTYNPFEDSSISPPWSSKVLTTVFVMYPDEVSIRPAGFFFHSTIRGLVTVTSIYIPN
;
A
#
# COMPACT_ATOMS: atom_id res chain seq x y z
N MET A 1 16.59 8.37 9.50
CA MET A 1 15.64 7.48 10.20
C MET A 1 14.85 8.30 11.19
N ASN A 2 13.54 8.46 10.99
CA ASN A 2 12.67 9.03 12.02
C ASN A 2 12.40 7.99 13.11
N LYS A 3 12.21 8.43 14.35
CA LYS A 3 12.09 7.61 15.58
C LYS A 3 10.97 6.54 15.56
N ASN A 4 10.14 6.49 14.52
CA ASN A 4 8.98 5.60 14.42
C ASN A 4 9.11 4.54 13.31
N GLY A 5 10.31 4.34 12.72
CA GLY A 5 10.51 3.33 11.66
C GLY A 5 9.83 3.64 10.31
N LEU A 6 8.99 4.68 10.25
CA LEU A 6 8.38 5.18 9.03
C LEU A 6 9.42 5.96 8.21
N ILE A 7 9.78 5.43 7.05
CA ILE A 7 10.57 6.14 6.05
C ILE A 7 9.60 7.01 5.26
N VAL A 8 9.52 8.29 5.63
CA VAL A 8 8.89 9.30 4.77
C VAL A 8 9.93 9.65 3.71
N ASN A 9 9.84 9.05 2.52
CA ASN A 9 10.62 9.50 1.38
C ASN A 9 9.93 10.72 0.80
N ASP A 10 10.63 11.85 0.80
CA ASP A 10 10.21 13.07 0.14
C ASP A 10 10.33 12.84 -1.38
N CYS A 11 9.22 12.41 -1.98
CA CYS A 11 9.16 12.07 -3.40
C CYS A 11 8.97 13.36 -4.21
N GLY A 12 10.06 13.90 -4.78
CA GLY A 12 10.04 15.11 -5.62
C GLY A 12 9.65 14.92 -7.09
N ALA A 13 9.04 15.98 -7.64
CA ALA A 13 8.75 16.35 -9.05
C ALA A 13 7.40 15.92 -9.68
N GLU A 14 6.48 16.90 -9.75
CA GLU A 14 5.05 16.88 -10.13
C GLU A 14 4.72 16.54 -11.60
N GLU A 15 5.67 16.63 -12.54
CA GLU A 15 5.30 16.81 -13.95
C GLU A 15 5.15 15.52 -14.78
N THR A 16 5.76 14.40 -14.37
CA THR A 16 5.60 13.10 -15.09
C THR A 16 4.39 12.30 -14.60
N GLN A 17 3.73 12.79 -13.55
CA GLN A 17 2.90 12.03 -12.60
C GLN A 17 1.46 11.73 -13.07
N GLN A 18 0.95 12.48 -14.05
CA GLN A 18 -0.46 12.35 -14.46
C GLN A 18 -0.66 11.58 -15.77
N THR A 19 0.39 11.24 -16.54
CA THR A 19 0.18 10.69 -17.89
C THR A 19 -0.36 9.26 -17.89
N GLN A 20 0.08 8.38 -16.97
CA GLN A 20 -0.39 6.99 -16.97
C GLN A 20 -1.77 6.84 -16.34
N PHE A 21 -2.04 7.54 -15.23
CA PHE A 21 -3.39 7.65 -14.67
C PHE A 21 -4.37 8.29 -15.66
N LYS A 22 -4.04 9.46 -16.26
CA LYS A 22 -4.93 10.10 -17.25
C LYS A 22 -5.21 9.24 -18.48
N LYS A 23 -4.26 8.38 -18.88
CA LYS A 23 -4.44 7.43 -20.00
C LYS A 23 -5.33 6.25 -19.65
N SER A 24 -5.47 5.91 -18.37
CA SER A 24 -6.10 4.67 -17.89
C SER A 24 -7.40 4.88 -17.13
N ALA A 25 -7.65 6.09 -16.63
CA ALA A 25 -8.91 6.49 -16.02
C ALA A 25 -10.03 6.42 -17.07
N GLN A 26 -11.08 5.67 -16.76
CA GLN A 26 -12.24 5.50 -17.65
C GLN A 26 -13.50 6.16 -17.10
N ARG A 27 -13.57 6.37 -15.78
CA ARG A 27 -14.71 7.05 -15.13
C ARG A 27 -14.34 8.46 -14.72
N GLU A 28 -15.33 9.35 -14.74
CA GLU A 28 -15.16 10.75 -14.31
C GLU A 28 -14.79 10.87 -12.82
N ASP A 29 -15.10 9.86 -12.02
CA ASP A 29 -14.80 9.82 -10.59
C ASP A 29 -13.56 8.99 -10.22
N ASP A 30 -12.89 8.36 -11.19
CA ASP A 30 -11.64 7.65 -10.90
C ASP A 30 -10.62 8.63 -10.33
N VAL A 31 -9.92 8.21 -9.29
CA VAL A 31 -8.84 8.97 -8.63
C VAL A 31 -7.52 8.22 -8.74
N PRO A 32 -6.36 8.92 -8.71
CA PRO A 32 -5.07 8.25 -8.64
C PRO A 32 -4.98 7.43 -7.34
N GLY A 33 -5.02 6.12 -7.48
CA GLY A 33 -4.92 5.18 -6.38
C GLY A 33 -3.52 4.59 -6.29
N LEU A 34 -2.96 4.62 -5.09
CA LEU A 34 -1.69 3.98 -4.78
C LEU A 34 -1.89 2.51 -4.42
N LEU A 35 -1.16 1.60 -5.08
CA LEU A 35 -1.11 0.18 -4.71
C LEU A 35 -0.50 -0.03 -3.32
N LEU A 36 0.45 0.83 -2.96
CA LEU A 36 1.01 0.95 -1.62
C LEU A 36 1.05 2.44 -1.28
N SER A 37 0.48 2.81 -0.14
CA SER A 37 0.47 4.21 0.27
C SER A 37 1.83 4.68 0.77
N GLU A 38 2.00 6.00 0.79
CA GLU A 38 3.22 6.64 1.30
C GLU A 38 3.49 6.30 2.76
N ARG A 39 2.44 6.14 3.56
CA ARG A 39 2.54 5.68 4.97
C ARG A 39 3.13 4.28 5.08
N LEU A 40 3.04 3.46 4.04
CA LEU A 40 3.61 2.12 3.94
C LEU A 40 4.89 2.07 3.09
N GLY A 41 5.46 3.23 2.74
CA GLY A 41 6.68 3.32 1.92
C GLY A 41 6.43 3.28 0.41
N GLY A 42 5.18 3.38 -0.04
CA GLY A 42 4.88 3.71 -1.42
C GLY A 42 5.32 5.13 -1.78
N CYS A 43 5.45 5.42 -3.07
CA CYS A 43 5.84 6.73 -3.57
C CYS A 43 4.96 7.10 -4.77
N LEU A 44 4.18 8.19 -4.66
CA LEU A 44 3.32 8.69 -5.75
C LEU A 44 4.06 8.90 -7.08
N ASN A 45 5.37 9.12 -7.01
CA ASN A 45 6.19 9.41 -8.18
C ASN A 45 6.67 8.16 -8.90
N ASN A 46 6.35 6.97 -8.38
CA ASN A 46 6.61 5.72 -9.09
C ASN A 46 5.39 5.38 -9.98
N PRO A 47 5.49 5.52 -11.31
CA PRO A 47 4.36 5.30 -12.21
C PRO A 47 3.86 3.84 -12.18
N TYR A 48 4.66 2.89 -11.68
CA TYR A 48 4.29 1.49 -11.55
C TYR A 48 3.41 1.19 -10.33
N ILE A 49 3.19 2.15 -9.43
CA ILE A 49 2.36 1.94 -8.24
C ILE A 49 1.08 2.78 -8.23
N VAL A 50 0.85 3.58 -9.28
CA VAL A 50 -0.35 4.41 -9.43
C VAL A 50 -1.27 3.78 -10.46
N VAL A 51 -2.52 3.54 -10.09
CA VAL A 51 -3.55 2.96 -10.95
C VAL A 51 -4.86 3.73 -10.80
N PRO A 52 -5.75 3.70 -11.80
CA PRO A 52 -7.08 4.31 -11.64
C PRO A 52 -7.88 3.52 -10.61
N MET A 53 -8.34 4.20 -9.55
CA MET A 53 -9.17 3.61 -8.51
C MET A 53 -10.48 4.36 -8.33
N SER A 54 -11.56 3.65 -7.99
CA SER A 54 -12.75 4.35 -7.50
C SER A 54 -12.49 4.94 -6.09
N PRO A 55 -13.13 6.08 -5.74
CA PRO A 55 -12.99 6.66 -4.40
C PRO A 55 -13.40 5.69 -3.29
N ARG A 56 -14.38 4.82 -3.58
CA ARG A 56 -14.80 3.76 -2.67
C ARG A 56 -13.69 2.74 -2.42
N ALA A 57 -12.99 2.29 -3.47
CA ALA A 57 -11.88 1.35 -3.35
C ALA A 57 -10.75 1.95 -2.52
N VAL A 58 -10.41 3.23 -2.74
CA VAL A 58 -9.40 3.96 -1.95
C VAL A 58 -9.77 3.98 -0.46
N ASN A 59 -11.02 4.31 -0.14
CA ASN A 59 -11.49 4.34 1.25
C ASN A 59 -11.46 2.95 1.90
N GLN A 60 -11.81 1.90 1.16
CA GLN A 60 -11.71 0.53 1.66
C GLN A 60 -10.26 0.10 1.88
N TYR A 61 -9.36 0.45 0.97
CA TYR A 61 -7.93 0.17 1.11
C TYR A 61 -7.38 0.81 2.38
N LYS A 62 -7.68 2.10 2.62
CA LYS A 62 -7.25 2.80 3.84
C LYS A 62 -7.74 2.10 5.11
N ALA A 63 -9.05 1.90 5.19
CA ALA A 63 -9.68 1.38 6.41
C ALA A 63 -9.36 -0.10 6.70
N LYS A 64 -9.19 -0.93 5.66
CA LYS A 64 -9.09 -2.39 5.81
C LYS A 64 -7.69 -2.97 5.60
N VAL A 65 -6.78 -2.20 5.00
CA VAL A 65 -5.41 -2.66 4.70
C VAL A 65 -4.40 -1.74 5.37
N GLU A 66 -4.39 -0.45 5.03
CA GLU A 66 -3.39 0.49 5.53
C GLU A 66 -3.44 0.67 7.05
N ASP A 67 -4.60 1.04 7.58
CA ASP A 67 -4.74 1.35 9.00
C ASP A 67 -4.43 0.14 9.91
N PRO A 68 -4.89 -1.10 9.61
CA PRO A 68 -4.49 -2.29 10.37
C PRO A 68 -2.99 -2.57 10.36
N ILE A 69 -2.32 -2.40 9.20
CA ILE A 69 -0.87 -2.59 9.09
C ILE A 69 -0.13 -1.57 9.95
N ILE A 70 -0.53 -0.30 9.89
CA ILE A 70 0.10 0.77 10.67
C ILE A 70 -0.17 0.58 12.16
N ALA A 71 -1.39 0.20 12.54
CA ALA A 71 -1.72 -0.12 13.92
C ALA A 71 -0.83 -1.24 14.46
N TYR A 72 -0.60 -2.30 13.67
CA TYR A 72 0.33 -3.37 14.04
C TYR A 72 1.76 -2.84 14.21
N LEU A 73 2.30 -2.13 13.23
CA LEU A 73 3.67 -1.60 13.27
C LEU A 73 3.92 -0.69 14.49
N ASN A 74 2.91 0.12 14.84
CA ASN A 74 2.96 0.99 16.03
C ASN A 74 2.81 0.22 17.35
N ALA A 75 2.04 -0.86 17.38
CA ALA A 75 1.92 -1.72 18.55
C ALA A 75 3.20 -2.55 18.77
N SER A 76 3.83 -3.03 17.69
CA SER A 76 5.06 -3.84 17.74
C SER A 76 6.30 -3.06 18.16
N THR A 77 6.30 -1.73 18.04
CA THR A 77 7.39 -0.87 18.56
C THR A 77 7.55 -0.91 20.08
N TYR A 78 6.64 -1.55 20.81
CA TYR A 78 6.79 -1.79 22.26
C TYR A 78 6.83 -3.29 22.56
N ASN A 79 8.04 -3.84 22.69
CA ASN A 79 8.25 -5.19 23.19
C ASN A 79 9.40 -5.17 24.23
N PRO A 80 9.09 -5.24 25.54
CA PRO A 80 10.10 -5.10 26.60
C PRO A 80 11.08 -6.29 26.69
N PHE A 81 10.88 -7.34 25.89
CA PHE A 81 11.69 -8.56 25.85
C PHE A 81 12.45 -8.74 24.53
N GLU A 82 12.40 -7.78 23.61
CA GLU A 82 13.07 -7.90 22.32
C GLU A 82 14.52 -7.39 22.43
N ASP A 83 15.47 -8.26 22.05
CA ASP A 83 16.90 -7.96 22.09
C ASP A 83 17.22 -6.82 21.11
N SER A 84 17.57 -5.66 21.67
CA SER A 84 17.87 -4.43 20.94
C SER A 84 19.12 -4.51 20.06
N SER A 85 19.87 -5.61 20.14
CA SER A 85 21.04 -5.89 19.30
C SER A 85 20.69 -6.42 17.90
N ILE A 86 19.47 -6.92 17.67
CA ILE A 86 19.00 -7.40 16.36
C ILE A 86 18.31 -6.26 15.62
N SER A 87 19.01 -5.65 14.66
CA SER A 87 18.50 -4.49 13.92
C SER A 87 18.22 -4.81 12.44
N PRO A 88 16.98 -4.58 11.94
CA PRO A 88 15.79 -4.16 12.68
C PRO A 88 15.10 -5.35 13.39
N PRO A 89 14.40 -5.11 14.52
CA PRO A 89 13.64 -6.14 15.21
C PRO A 89 12.63 -6.80 14.26
N TRP A 90 12.54 -8.12 14.29
CA TRP A 90 11.70 -8.90 13.37
C TRP A 90 10.21 -8.76 13.69
N SER A 91 9.85 -8.26 14.89
CA SER A 91 8.49 -7.85 15.25
C SER A 91 7.97 -6.66 14.43
N SER A 92 8.84 -5.90 13.77
CA SER A 92 8.48 -4.63 13.10
C SER A 92 8.35 -4.75 11.58
N LYS A 93 8.06 -5.95 11.06
CA LYS A 93 7.98 -6.20 9.60
C LYS A 93 6.64 -6.78 9.21
N VAL A 94 6.01 -6.15 8.22
CA VAL A 94 4.83 -6.66 7.53
C VAL A 94 5.19 -6.85 6.06
N LEU A 95 5.06 -8.08 5.58
CA LEU A 95 5.15 -8.39 4.15
C LEU A 95 3.77 -8.20 3.54
N THR A 96 3.64 -7.29 2.58
CA THR A 96 2.38 -7.08 1.84
C THR A 96 2.59 -7.41 0.37
N THR A 97 1.76 -8.30 -0.15
CA THR A 97 1.64 -8.62 -1.57
C THR A 97 0.33 -8.06 -2.09
N VAL A 98 0.39 -7.37 -3.23
CA VAL A 98 -0.77 -6.80 -3.90
C VAL A 98 -0.88 -7.43 -5.28
N PHE A 99 -2.03 -8.03 -5.57
CA PHE A 99 -2.37 -8.49 -6.92
C PHE A 99 -3.37 -7.52 -7.51
N VAL A 100 -3.00 -6.91 -8.64
CA VAL A 100 -3.87 -6.04 -9.43
C VAL A 100 -4.63 -6.91 -10.41
N MET A 101 -5.95 -6.96 -10.27
CA MET A 101 -6.80 -7.82 -11.07
C MET A 101 -7.39 -7.00 -12.23
N TYR A 102 -7.18 -7.47 -13.46
CA TYR A 102 -7.81 -6.93 -14.66
C TYR A 102 -8.88 -7.91 -15.15
N PRO A 103 -10.00 -7.44 -15.72
CA PRO A 103 -11.06 -8.32 -16.22
C PRO A 103 -10.62 -9.10 -17.47
N ASP A 104 -9.68 -8.55 -18.24
CA ASP A 104 -9.09 -9.15 -19.44
C ASP A 104 -7.68 -8.59 -19.72
N GLU A 105 -7.01 -9.11 -20.76
CA GLU A 105 -5.62 -8.76 -21.12
C GLU A 105 -5.44 -7.37 -21.73
N VAL A 106 -6.52 -6.74 -22.19
CA VAL A 106 -6.48 -5.43 -22.88
C VAL A 106 -6.96 -4.29 -22.00
N SER A 107 -7.52 -4.60 -20.84
CA SER A 107 -8.06 -3.64 -19.90
C SER A 107 -6.97 -2.81 -19.25
N ILE A 108 -7.15 -1.49 -19.30
CA ILE A 108 -6.24 -0.50 -18.71
C ILE A 108 -6.68 -0.05 -17.30
N ARG A 109 -7.93 -0.34 -16.92
CA ARG A 109 -8.48 -0.10 -15.58
C ARG A 109 -8.59 -1.42 -14.81
N PRO A 110 -8.04 -1.52 -13.59
CA PRO A 110 -8.22 -2.72 -12.76
C PRO A 110 -9.70 -2.96 -12.43
N ALA A 111 -10.10 -4.22 -12.35
CA ALA A 111 -11.40 -4.65 -11.80
C ALA A 111 -11.39 -4.72 -10.26
N GLY A 112 -10.21 -4.88 -9.65
CA GLY A 112 -10.06 -4.94 -8.21
C GLY A 112 -8.63 -5.25 -7.77
N PHE A 113 -8.46 -5.36 -6.46
CA PHE A 113 -7.16 -5.49 -5.81
C PHE A 113 -7.24 -6.57 -4.74
N PHE A 114 -6.35 -7.54 -4.78
CA PHE A 114 -6.20 -8.53 -3.72
C PHE A 114 -4.97 -8.22 -2.88
N PHE A 115 -5.18 -7.92 -1.61
CA PHE A 115 -4.13 -7.62 -0.64
C PHE A 115 -3.92 -8.83 0.26
N HIS A 116 -2.66 -9.25 0.39
CA HIS A 116 -2.24 -10.29 1.31
C HIS A 116 -1.07 -9.80 2.14
N SER A 117 -1.30 -9.58 3.43
CA SER A 117 -0.32 -9.05 4.37
C SER A 117 -0.03 -10.05 5.47
N THR A 118 1.24 -10.34 5.71
CA THR A 118 1.70 -11.28 6.73
C THR A 118 2.77 -10.69 7.63
N ILE A 119 2.78 -11.14 8.88
CA ILE A 119 3.84 -10.89 9.85
C ILE A 119 4.65 -12.17 10.00
N ARG A 120 5.98 -12.04 10.03
CA ARG A 120 6.91 -13.17 10.19
C ARG A 120 6.67 -14.30 9.18
N GLY A 121 6.04 -13.98 8.03
CA GLY A 121 5.68 -14.94 6.99
C GLY A 121 4.63 -15.99 7.38
N LEU A 122 4.05 -15.91 8.58
CA LEU A 122 3.23 -16.99 9.16
C LEU A 122 1.86 -16.51 9.67
N VAL A 123 1.74 -15.25 10.10
CA VAL A 123 0.49 -14.71 10.65
C VAL A 123 -0.12 -13.73 9.66
N THR A 124 -1.30 -14.04 9.13
CA THR A 124 -2.04 -13.14 8.25
C THR A 124 -2.60 -11.95 9.05
N VAL A 125 -2.22 -10.74 8.66
CA VAL A 125 -2.78 -9.48 9.17
C VAL A 125 -4.04 -9.13 8.40
N THR A 126 -3.96 -9.22 7.08
CA THR A 126 -5.02 -8.87 6.16
C THR A 126 -4.95 -9.79 4.95
N SER A 127 -6.08 -10.32 4.53
CA SER A 127 -6.22 -11.04 3.26
C SER A 127 -7.59 -10.69 2.68
N ILE A 128 -7.63 -9.74 1.74
CA ILE A 128 -8.89 -9.13 1.29
C ILE A 128 -8.88 -8.77 -0.19
N TYR A 129 -10.02 -9.00 -0.84
CA TYR A 129 -10.32 -8.45 -2.17
C TYR A 129 -11.10 -7.14 -2.04
N ILE A 130 -10.64 -6.10 -2.75
CA ILE A 130 -11.28 -4.79 -2.85
C ILE A 130 -11.71 -4.58 -4.31
N PRO A 131 -13.03 -4.53 -4.60
CA PRO A 131 -13.52 -4.21 -5.93
C PRO A 131 -13.17 -2.77 -6.32
N ASN A 132 -12.82 -2.55 -7.59
CA ASN A 132 -12.46 -1.24 -8.11
C ASN A 132 -13.58 -0.51 -8.85
#